data_AF-A0A969EG91-F1
#
_entry.id   AF-A0A969EG91-F1
#
_cell.length_a   1.000
_cell.length_b   1.000
_cell.length_c   1.000
_cell.angle_alpha   90.00
_cell.angle_beta   90.00
_cell.angle_gamma   90.00
#
_symmetry.space_group_name_H-M   'P 1'
#
loop_
_entity.id
_entity.type
_entity.pdbx_description
1 polymer ?
#
loop_
_entity_poly.entity_id
_entity_poly.type
_entity_poly.pdbx_seq_one_letter_code
_entity_poly.pdbx_strand_id
1 'polypeptide(L)'
;MAVLNADDRRVAAMATAAHKVYFSCQRELAEGIFLRGDNVISRSAGVEKVLISHSEIGLRGAHNLENVMAALAVGLVCGASPDAMRPDDQ
;
A
#
# COMPACT_ATOMS: atom_id res chain seq x y z
N MET A 1 -1.59 -10.42 11.11
CA MET A 1 -1.14 -10.08 9.75
C MET A 1 0.05 -9.14 9.83
N ALA A 2 0.90 -9.11 8.81
CA ALA A 2 2.06 -8.22 8.75
C ALA A 2 2.08 -7.49 7.40
N VAL A 3 2.24 -6.16 7.45
CA VAL A 3 2.49 -5.33 6.26
C VAL A 3 4.00 -5.18 6.09
N LEU A 4 4.53 -5.62 4.95
CA LEU A 4 5.97 -5.71 4.73
C LEU A 4 6.37 -4.90 3.49
N ASN A 5 7.41 -4.08 3.63
CA ASN A 5 8.00 -3.38 2.49
C ASN A 5 8.77 -4.39 1.62
N ALA A 6 8.36 -4.55 0.36
CA ALA A 6 9.01 -5.46 -0.60
C ALA A 6 10.30 -4.88 -1.21
N ASP A 7 10.55 -3.59 -1.02
CA ASP A 7 11.77 -2.91 -1.45
C ASP A 7 12.90 -3.04 -0.42
N ASP A 8 12.56 -3.33 0.84
CA ASP A 8 13.54 -3.66 1.88
C ASP A 8 13.75 -5.18 1.97
N ARG A 9 14.91 -5.63 1.49
CA ARG A 9 15.29 -7.06 1.46
C ARG A 9 15.40 -7.69 2.85
N ARG A 10 15.62 -6.91 3.92
CA ARG A 10 15.66 -7.41 5.30
C ARG A 10 14.25 -7.69 5.83
N VAL A 11 13.29 -6.85 5.46
CA VAL A 11 11.88 -6.96 5.87
C VAL A 11 11.13 -8.01 5.03
N ALA A 12 11.41 -8.09 3.73
CA ALA A 12 10.84 -9.11 2.85
C ALA A 12 11.20 -10.55 3.25
N ALA A 13 12.37 -10.74 3.89
CA ALA A 13 12.85 -12.05 4.36
C ALA A 13 12.31 -12.43 5.76
N MET A 14 11.50 -11.59 6.40
CA MET A 14 11.03 -11.85 7.76
C MET A 14 10.08 -13.05 7.81
N ALA A 15 10.49 -14.09 8.51
CA ALA A 15 9.66 -15.26 8.76
C ALA A 15 8.62 -14.92 9.84
N THR A 16 7.34 -14.98 9.46
CA THR A 16 6.21 -14.79 10.38
C THR A 16 5.09 -15.75 10.01
N ALA A 17 4.37 -16.25 11.02
CA ALA A 17 3.17 -17.08 10.85
C ALA A 17 1.94 -16.24 10.48
N ALA A 18 2.05 -14.91 10.51
CA ALA A 18 0.98 -14.01 10.12
C ALA A 18 0.80 -13.95 8.60
N HIS A 19 -0.44 -13.81 8.12
CA HIS A 19 -0.69 -13.51 6.70
C HIS A 19 0.00 -12.19 6.31
N LYS A 20 0.77 -12.21 5.22
CA LYS A 20 1.65 -11.10 4.79
C LYS A 20 0.99 -10.33 3.67
N VAL A 21 1.01 -9.00 3.77
CA VAL A 21 0.65 -8.10 2.68
C VAL A 21 1.89 -7.30 2.35
N TYR A 22 2.31 -7.34 1.09
CA TYR A 22 3.49 -6.60 0.64
C TYR A 22 3.08 -5.25 0.06
N PHE A 23 3.93 -4.24 0.27
CA PHE A 23 3.86 -3.00 -0.50
C PHE A 23 5.19 -2.64 -1.17
N SER A 24 5.16 -1.90 -2.28
CA SER A 24 6.36 -1.41 -2.99
C SER A 24 6.15 -0.01 -3.58
N CYS A 25 7.13 0.87 -3.38
CA CYS A 25 7.18 2.19 -4.04
C CYS A 25 7.89 2.13 -5.39
N GLN A 26 8.71 1.11 -5.62
CA GLN A 26 9.68 1.09 -6.71
C GLN A 26 9.28 0.20 -7.88
N ARG A 27 8.44 -0.81 -7.64
CA ARG A 27 8.03 -1.78 -8.67
C ARG A 27 6.61 -2.26 -8.46
N GLU A 28 6.01 -2.72 -9.55
CA GLU A 28 4.72 -3.41 -9.47
C GLU A 28 4.85 -4.78 -8.81
N LEU A 29 3.84 -5.17 -8.04
CA LEU A 29 3.78 -6.47 -7.38
C LEU A 29 2.72 -7.37 -8.03
N ALA A 30 3.02 -8.66 -8.17
CA ALA A 30 2.04 -9.66 -8.62
C ALA A 30 0.83 -9.76 -7.67
N GLU A 31 1.06 -9.53 -6.37
CA GLU A 31 0.04 -9.45 -5.33
C GLU A 31 0.52 -8.47 -4.23
N GLY A 32 -0.36 -7.60 -3.75
CA GLY A 32 -0.04 -6.57 -2.76
C GLY A 32 -0.33 -5.14 -3.25
N ILE A 33 0.29 -4.15 -2.61
CA ILE A 33 0.06 -2.73 -2.88
C ILE A 33 1.29 -2.13 -3.54
N PHE A 34 1.15 -1.38 -4.62
CA PHE A 34 2.31 -0.80 -5.29
C PHE A 34 2.01 0.52 -5.97
N LEU A 35 3.06 1.31 -6.18
CA LEU A 35 2.99 2.52 -6.99
C LEU A 35 3.10 2.18 -8.47
N ARG A 36 2.14 2.64 -9.28
CA ARG A 36 2.21 2.66 -10.74
C ARG A 36 2.00 4.09 -11.23
N GLY A 37 3.07 4.72 -11.72
CA GLY A 37 3.07 6.14 -12.04
C GLY A 37 2.78 6.95 -10.78
N ASP A 38 1.67 7.70 -10.79
CA ASP A 38 1.24 8.50 -9.64
C ASP A 38 0.23 7.76 -8.74
N ASN A 39 -0.21 6.54 -9.11
CA ASN A 39 -1.33 5.87 -8.43
C ASN A 39 -0.85 4.75 -7.51
N VAL A 40 -1.40 4.69 -6.31
CA VAL A 40 -1.28 3.54 -5.41
C VAL A 40 -2.34 2.51 -5.78
N ILE A 41 -1.89 1.32 -6.19
CA ILE A 41 -2.73 0.22 -6.67
C ILE A 41 -2.67 -0.93 -5.68
N SER A 42 -3.81 -1.51 -5.34
CA SER A 42 -3.91 -2.83 -4.70
C SER A 42 -4.22 -3.88 -5.76
N ARG A 43 -3.45 -4.97 -5.78
CA ARG A 43 -3.70 -6.14 -6.63
C ARG A 43 -3.86 -7.38 -5.76
N SER A 44 -5.01 -8.03 -5.88
CA SER A 44 -5.33 -9.27 -5.16
C SER A 44 -6.10 -10.21 -6.09
N ALA A 45 -5.67 -11.48 -6.17
CA ALA A 45 -6.29 -12.49 -7.03
C ALA A 45 -6.50 -12.03 -8.50
N GLY A 46 -5.56 -11.24 -9.03
CA GLY A 46 -5.63 -10.69 -10.40
C GLY A 46 -6.57 -9.50 -10.58
N VAL A 47 -7.26 -9.05 -9.53
CA VAL A 47 -8.10 -7.85 -9.54
C VAL A 47 -7.28 -6.65 -9.06
N GLU A 48 -7.26 -5.59 -9.86
CA GLU A 48 -6.62 -4.33 -9.51
C GLU A 48 -7.63 -3.29 -9.02
N LYS A 49 -7.26 -2.53 -8.00
CA LYS A 49 -8.02 -1.39 -7.50
C LYS A 49 -7.10 -0.22 -7.21
N VAL A 50 -7.40 0.95 -7.78
CA VAL A 50 -6.73 2.20 -7.41
C VAL A 50 -7.23 2.60 -6.02
N LEU A 51 -6.30 2.80 -5.09
CA LEU A 51 -6.59 3.18 -3.72
C LEU A 51 -6.62 4.69 -3.56
N ILE A 52 -5.54 5.34 -4.01
CA ILE A 52 -5.33 6.78 -3.93
C ILE A 52 -4.34 7.20 -5.02
N SER A 53 -4.48 8.41 -5.54
CA SER A 53 -3.50 9.04 -6.42
C SER A 53 -2.55 9.88 -5.56
N HIS A 54 -1.25 9.94 -5.87
CA HIS A 54 -0.30 10.76 -5.13
C HIS A 54 -0.67 12.24 -5.18
N SER A 55 -1.32 12.69 -6.26
CA SER A 55 -1.98 13.99 -6.36
C SER A 55 -3.01 14.27 -5.24
N GLU A 56 -3.63 13.24 -4.64
CA GLU A 56 -4.55 13.34 -3.49
C GLU A 56 -3.82 13.25 -2.13
N ILE A 57 -2.56 12.83 -2.14
CA ILE A 57 -1.70 12.78 -0.95
C ILE A 57 -1.07 14.16 -0.78
N GLY A 58 -1.73 15.04 -0.01
CA GLY A 58 -1.26 16.39 0.32
C GLY A 58 0.06 16.48 1.11
N LEU A 59 0.79 15.37 1.27
CA LEU A 59 2.02 15.26 2.04
C LEU A 59 3.24 15.18 1.11
N ARG A 60 4.11 16.19 1.17
CA ARG A 60 5.35 16.22 0.37
C ARG A 60 6.38 15.23 0.93
N GLY A 61 6.90 14.33 0.08
CA GLY A 61 8.09 13.50 0.34
C GLY A 61 7.89 11.98 0.25
N ALA A 62 8.89 11.26 -0.27
CA ALA A 62 8.84 9.80 -0.50
C ALA A 62 8.59 8.98 0.78
N HIS A 63 9.14 9.40 1.92
CA HIS A 63 8.90 8.76 3.22
C HIS A 63 7.42 8.86 3.67
N ASN A 64 6.71 9.92 3.28
CA ASN A 64 5.28 10.05 3.60
C ASN A 64 4.43 9.11 2.74
N LEU A 65 4.83 8.87 1.49
CA LEU A 65 4.17 7.91 0.62
C LEU A 65 4.27 6.48 1.20
N GLU A 66 5.43 6.10 1.73
CA GLU A 66 5.61 4.80 2.40
C GLU A 66 4.66 4.65 3.61
N ASN A 67 4.55 5.68 4.44
CA ASN A 67 3.63 5.68 5.59
C ASN A 67 2.16 5.61 5.17
N VAL A 68 1.77 6.34 4.12
CA VAL A 68 0.40 6.30 3.58
C VAL A 68 0.09 4.92 2.99
N MET A 69 1.02 4.33 2.25
CA MET A 69 0.83 2.97 1.71
C MET A 69 0.76 1.91 2.80
N ALA A 70 1.56 2.05 3.87
CA ALA A 70 1.45 1.17 5.02
C ALA A 70 0.08 1.30 5.72
N ALA A 71 -0.42 2.53 5.91
CA ALA A 71 -1.74 2.78 6.49
C ALA A 71 -2.88 2.22 5.62
N LEU A 72 -2.82 2.44 4.30
CA LEU A 72 -3.78 1.88 3.34
C LEU A 72 -3.75 0.35 3.33
N ALA A 73 -2.56 -0.24 3.42
CA ALA A 73 -2.40 -1.69 3.54
C ALA A 73 -3.07 -2.22 4.80
N VAL A 74 -2.86 -1.57 5.95
CA VAL A 74 -3.52 -1.93 7.20
C VAL A 74 -5.04 -1.77 7.10
N GLY A 75 -5.53 -0.68 6.55
CA GLY A 75 -6.97 -0.42 6.47
C GLY A 75 -7.70 -1.37 5.51
N LEU A 76 -7.13 -1.67 4.34
CA LEU A 76 -7.67 -2.69 3.43
C LEU A 76 -7.76 -4.06 4.10
N VAL A 77 -6.74 -4.41 4.89
CA VAL A 77 -6.67 -5.65 5.65
C VAL A 77 -7.74 -5.69 6.76
N CYS A 78 -8.01 -4.57 7.41
CA CYS A 78 -9.06 -4.44 8.42
C CYS A 78 -10.47 -4.38 7.82
N GLY A 79 -10.62 -4.48 6.48
CA GLY A 79 -11.90 -4.42 5.79
C GLY A 79 -12.44 -2.99 5.64
N ALA A 80 -11.63 -1.96 5.87
CA ALA A 80 -12.01 -0.59 5.59
C ALA A 80 -12.07 -0.39 4.07
N SER A 81 -13.21 0.11 3.59
CA SER A 81 -13.34 0.54 2.21
C SER A 81 -12.31 1.64 1.92
N PRO A 82 -11.60 1.62 0.79
CA PRO A 82 -10.65 2.68 0.44
C PRO A 82 -11.30 4.06 0.36
N ASP A 83 -12.62 4.13 0.17
CA ASP A 83 -13.42 5.34 0.26
C ASP A 83 -13.39 5.99 1.65
N ALA A 84 -13.42 5.19 2.72
CA ALA A 84 -13.35 5.66 4.12
C ALA A 84 -11.94 6.03 4.58
N MET A 85 -10.93 5.84 3.72
CA MET A 85 -9.53 6.14 4.01
C MET A 85 -8.99 7.32 3.20
N ARG A 86 -9.82 7.92 2.33
CA ARG A 86 -9.48 9.17 1.66
C ARG A 86 -9.62 10.32 2.67
N PRO A 87 -8.69 11.28 2.70
CA PRO A 87 -8.92 12.50 3.47
C PRO A 87 -10.21 13.15 2.98
N ASP A 88 -11.11 13.52 3.91
CA ASP A 88 -12.29 14.33 3.60
C ASP A 88 -11.86 15.56 2.81
N ASP A 89 -12.53 15.80 1.68
CA ASP A 89 -12.42 17.02 0.89
C ASP A 89 -13.01 18.18 1.74
N GLN A 90 -12.14 18.84 2.52
CA GLN A 90 -12.43 20.10 3.23
C GLN A 90 -11.61 21.25 2.63
#